data_AF-A0A522XL74-F1
#
_entry.id   AF-A0A522XL74-F1
#
_cell.length_a   1.000
_cell.length_b   1.000
_cell.length_c   1.000
_cell.angle_alpha   90.00
_cell.angle_beta   90.00
_cell.angle_gamma   90.00
#
_symmetry.space_group_name_H-M   'P 1'
#
loop_
_entity.id
_entity.type
_entity.pdbx_description
1 polymer ?
#
loop_
_entity_poly.entity_id
_entity_poly.type
_entity_poly.pdbx_seq_one_letter_code
_entity_poly.pdbx_strand_id
1 'polypeptide(L)'
;MTQKEDAKGAVTRPLTGDEYLESLRDGREVYIFGERVKDVTTHPAFRNSARMTARLYDAMHDPAQNSQLAVPTDTGSGGFTQPFFKAPRSAEDLVKSRDAIASWQRIGYGWQGRSPDYKASFIASMGAIPEFFGEYEGNARAWYKKTQENLFYWNHAIVNPPIDRNKGSSEIEDICVHVER
;
A
#
# COMPACT_ATOMS: atom_id res chain seq x y z
N MET A 1 -14.28 -15.36 1.20
CA MET A 1 -13.01 -15.33 0.44
C MET A 1 -12.17 -16.48 0.95
N THR A 2 -12.13 -17.60 0.23
CA THR A 2 -11.31 -18.76 0.59
C THR A 2 -9.85 -18.35 0.43
N GLN A 3 -9.12 -18.25 1.54
CA GLN A 3 -7.67 -18.14 1.50
C GLN A 3 -7.16 -19.39 0.77
N LYS A 4 -6.64 -19.21 -0.45
CA LYS A 4 -5.74 -20.22 -1.02
C LYS A 4 -4.54 -20.23 -0.07
N GLU A 5 -4.34 -21.36 0.60
CA GLU A 5 -3.14 -21.60 1.39
C GLU A 5 -1.93 -21.20 0.57
N ASP A 6 -1.10 -20.31 1.11
CA ASP A 6 0.19 -19.96 0.56
C ASP A 6 1.00 -21.25 0.45
N ALA A 7 1.09 -21.79 -0.76
CA ALA A 7 1.93 -22.94 -1.06
C ALA A 7 3.37 -22.55 -0.69
N LYS A 8 3.88 -23.10 0.43
CA LYS A 8 5.26 -22.95 0.88
C LYS A 8 6.20 -23.29 -0.29
N GLY A 9 6.75 -22.26 -0.94
CA GLY A 9 7.68 -22.41 -2.07
C GLY A 9 7.28 -21.70 -3.37
N ALA A 10 6.12 -21.06 -3.47
CA ALA A 10 5.80 -20.25 -4.65
C ALA A 10 6.57 -18.92 -4.64
N VAL A 11 7.29 -18.63 -5.72
CA VAL A 11 7.91 -17.31 -5.95
C VAL A 11 6.81 -16.26 -6.00
N THR A 12 6.85 -15.28 -5.10
CA THR A 12 5.85 -14.21 -5.04
C THR A 12 6.18 -13.07 -6.00
N ARG A 13 5.15 -12.40 -6.52
CA ARG A 13 5.28 -11.17 -7.29
C ARG A 13 4.21 -10.17 -6.85
N PRO A 14 4.44 -8.86 -7.05
CA PRO A 14 3.39 -7.87 -6.91
C PRO A 14 2.19 -8.20 -7.80
N LEU A 15 1.01 -7.70 -7.41
CA LEU A 15 -0.19 -7.78 -8.26
C LEU A 15 0.07 -7.17 -9.64
N THR A 16 -0.62 -7.65 -10.67
CA THR A 16 -0.77 -6.93 -11.94
C THR A 16 -1.85 -5.85 -11.81
N GLY A 17 -1.99 -4.98 -12.81
CA GLY A 17 -3.07 -4.00 -12.85
C GLY A 17 -4.46 -4.63 -12.83
N ASP A 18 -4.65 -5.73 -13.56
CA ASP A 18 -5.92 -6.48 -13.56
C ASP A 18 -6.21 -7.12 -12.20
N GLU A 19 -5.21 -7.73 -11.56
CA GLU A 19 -5.35 -8.30 -10.22
C GLU A 19 -5.62 -7.22 -9.17
N TYR A 20 -4.99 -6.04 -9.30
CA TYR A 20 -5.29 -4.89 -8.46
C TYR A 20 -6.74 -4.44 -8.64
N LEU A 21 -7.23 -4.26 -9.87
CA LEU A 21 -8.61 -3.84 -10.11
C LEU A 21 -9.61 -4.87 -9.57
N GLU A 22 -9.35 -6.17 -9.78
CA GLU A 22 -10.20 -7.22 -9.22
C GLU A 22 -10.21 -7.21 -7.70
N SER A 23 -9.07 -6.93 -7.06
CA SER A 23 -9.00 -6.80 -5.59
C SER A 23 -9.88 -5.68 -5.02
N LEU A 24 -10.34 -4.72 -5.85
CA LEU A 24 -11.23 -3.65 -5.43
C LEU A 24 -12.72 -4.03 -5.47
N ARG A 25 -13.07 -5.18 -6.04
CA ARG A 25 -14.46 -5.70 -6.15
C ARG A 25 -14.83 -6.54 -4.92
N ASP A 26 -14.67 -5.95 -3.75
CA ASP A 26 -14.79 -6.62 -2.45
C ASP A 26 -16.08 -6.31 -1.69
N GLY A 27 -16.95 -5.45 -2.24
CA GLY A 27 -18.19 -5.01 -1.59
C GLY A 27 -18.01 -3.84 -0.61
N ARG A 28 -16.86 -3.16 -0.61
CA ARG A 28 -16.60 -1.96 0.20
C ARG A 28 -17.75 -0.95 0.17
N GLU A 29 -17.96 -0.30 1.31
CA GLU A 29 -19.02 0.70 1.46
C GLU A 29 -18.47 2.10 1.19
N VAL A 30 -18.74 2.61 -0.02
CA VAL A 30 -18.32 3.95 -0.44
C VAL A 30 -19.56 4.74 -0.87
N TYR A 31 -19.68 5.97 -0.40
CA TYR A 31 -20.80 6.87 -0.71
C TYR A 31 -20.29 8.12 -1.44
N ILE A 32 -20.98 8.51 -2.50
CA ILE A 32 -20.72 9.77 -3.21
C ILE A 32 -22.02 10.25 -3.85
N PHE A 33 -22.26 11.56 -3.88
CA PHE A 33 -23.50 12.16 -4.42
C PHE A 33 -24.79 11.58 -3.79
N GLY A 34 -24.76 11.23 -2.50
CA GLY A 34 -25.90 10.66 -1.78
C GLY A 34 -26.17 9.18 -2.03
N GLU A 35 -25.39 8.52 -2.90
CA GLU A 35 -25.63 7.14 -3.33
C GLU A 35 -24.48 6.21 -2.95
N ARG A 36 -24.81 4.94 -2.71
CA ARG A 36 -23.81 3.88 -2.49
C ARG A 36 -23.20 3.44 -3.82
N VAL A 37 -21.88 3.44 -3.88
CA VAL A 37 -21.11 2.94 -5.02
C VAL A 37 -21.11 1.42 -5.00
N LYS A 38 -21.61 0.79 -6.07
CA LYS A 38 -21.63 -0.68 -6.20
C LYS A 38 -20.27 -1.28 -6.56
N ASP A 39 -19.52 -0.61 -7.43
CA ASP A 39 -18.20 -1.04 -7.88
C ASP A 39 -17.33 0.18 -8.22
N VAL A 40 -16.26 0.39 -7.45
CA VAL A 40 -15.33 1.51 -7.63
C VAL A 40 -14.50 1.41 -8.92
N THR A 41 -14.35 0.23 -9.50
CA THR A 41 -13.59 0.02 -10.74
C THR A 41 -14.36 0.49 -11.98
N THR A 42 -15.69 0.60 -11.89
CA THR A 42 -16.57 0.96 -13.00
C THR A 42 -17.27 2.31 -12.79
N HIS A 43 -17.44 2.74 -11.52
CA HIS A 43 -18.12 3.99 -11.19
C HIS A 43 -17.41 5.23 -11.79
N PRO A 44 -18.13 6.16 -12.44
CA PRO A 44 -17.54 7.30 -13.16
C PRO A 44 -16.59 8.16 -12.34
N ALA A 45 -16.85 8.33 -11.05
CA ALA A 45 -16.01 9.13 -10.15
C ALA A 45 -14.63 8.51 -9.84
N PHE A 46 -14.46 7.19 -10.02
CA PHE A 46 -13.26 6.47 -9.54
C PHE A 46 -12.55 5.67 -10.63
N ARG A 47 -13.27 5.18 -11.65
CA ARG A 47 -12.76 4.22 -12.65
C ARG A 47 -11.43 4.63 -13.30
N ASN A 48 -11.24 5.91 -13.61
CA ASN A 48 -10.02 6.38 -14.25
C ASN A 48 -8.86 6.49 -13.26
N SER A 49 -9.12 6.92 -12.02
CA SER A 49 -8.13 6.91 -10.95
C SER A 49 -7.66 5.48 -10.64
N ALA A 50 -8.61 4.53 -10.53
CA ALA A 50 -8.29 3.12 -10.35
C ALA A 50 -7.43 2.56 -11.50
N ARG A 51 -7.78 2.86 -12.76
CA ARG A 51 -6.97 2.47 -13.93
C ARG A 51 -5.58 3.10 -13.92
N MET A 52 -5.44 4.34 -13.48
CA MET A 52 -4.13 4.98 -13.37
C MET A 52 -3.27 4.31 -12.29
N THR A 53 -3.85 3.91 -11.16
CA THR A 53 -3.14 3.10 -10.16
C THR A 53 -2.78 1.72 -10.69
N ALA A 54 -3.67 1.07 -11.45
CA ALA A 54 -3.41 -0.21 -12.10
C ALA A 54 -2.17 -0.17 -13.02
N ARG A 55 -1.94 0.95 -13.72
CA ARG A 55 -0.72 1.15 -14.54
C ARG A 55 0.57 1.12 -13.73
N LEU A 56 0.55 1.51 -12.45
CA LEU A 56 1.71 1.42 -11.57
C LEU A 56 2.06 -0.04 -11.26
N TYR A 57 1.03 -0.87 -11.07
CA TYR A 57 1.17 -2.32 -10.89
C TYR A 57 1.68 -2.98 -12.18
N ASP A 58 1.13 -2.65 -13.35
CA ASP A 58 1.60 -3.20 -14.63
C ASP A 58 3.06 -2.82 -14.92
N ALA A 59 3.48 -1.60 -14.57
CA ALA A 59 4.87 -1.15 -14.74
C ALA A 59 5.90 -1.99 -13.97
N MET A 60 5.48 -2.67 -12.88
CA MET A 60 6.34 -3.62 -12.17
C MET A 60 6.70 -4.84 -13.02
N HIS A 61 5.89 -5.17 -14.02
CA HIS A 61 6.04 -6.36 -14.85
C HIS A 61 6.53 -6.04 -16.27
N ASP A 62 6.57 -4.77 -16.66
CA ASP A 62 7.08 -4.31 -17.96
C ASP A 62 8.62 -4.37 -18.01
N PRO A 63 9.25 -5.22 -18.84
CA PRO A 63 10.71 -5.32 -18.92
C PRO A 63 11.42 -3.99 -19.23
N ALA A 64 10.75 -3.05 -19.92
CA ALA A 64 11.32 -1.75 -20.25
C ALA A 64 11.40 -0.81 -19.03
N GLN A 65 10.54 -0.99 -18.03
CA GLN A 65 10.45 -0.14 -16.83
C GLN A 65 10.96 -0.83 -15.56
N ASN A 66 10.89 -2.16 -15.52
CA ASN A 66 11.14 -3.01 -14.36
C ASN A 66 12.57 -2.82 -13.79
N SER A 67 13.58 -2.54 -14.62
CA SER A 67 14.97 -2.38 -14.16
C SER A 67 15.17 -1.30 -13.09
N GLN A 68 14.33 -0.27 -13.06
CA GLN A 68 14.34 0.78 -12.02
C GLN A 68 13.26 0.58 -10.95
N LEU A 69 12.28 -0.28 -11.21
CA LEU A 69 11.09 -0.47 -10.39
C LEU A 69 11.14 -1.75 -9.55
N ALA A 70 12.07 -2.67 -9.78
CA ALA A 70 12.12 -3.94 -9.06
C ALA A 70 13.46 -4.21 -8.38
N VAL A 71 13.38 -4.74 -7.16
CA VAL A 71 14.49 -5.38 -6.44
C VAL A 71 14.02 -6.70 -5.84
N PRO A 72 14.93 -7.65 -5.56
CA PRO A 72 14.58 -8.85 -4.81
C PRO A 72 13.99 -8.49 -3.44
N THR A 73 12.93 -9.20 -3.07
CA THR A 73 12.39 -9.21 -1.71
C THR A 73 13.47 -9.64 -0.70
N ASP A 74 13.35 -9.22 0.55
CA ASP A 74 14.19 -9.71 1.65
C ASP A 74 13.49 -10.77 2.54
N THR A 75 12.37 -11.30 2.08
CA THR A 75 11.49 -12.19 2.84
C THR A 75 11.80 -13.67 2.67
N GLY A 76 12.73 -13.98 1.76
CA GLY A 76 13.06 -15.35 1.36
C GLY A 76 12.08 -15.96 0.35
N SER A 77 11.15 -15.19 -0.22
CA SER A 77 10.20 -15.70 -1.22
C SER A 77 10.81 -15.97 -2.59
N GLY A 78 12.01 -15.44 -2.87
CA GLY A 78 12.61 -15.45 -4.21
C GLY A 78 11.93 -14.49 -5.19
N GLY A 79 10.95 -13.70 -4.71
CA GLY A 79 10.19 -12.73 -5.47
C GLY A 79 10.87 -11.36 -5.58
N PHE A 80 10.17 -10.43 -6.21
CA PHE A 80 10.60 -9.03 -6.32
C PHE A 80 9.55 -8.06 -5.78
N THR A 81 9.96 -6.83 -5.52
CA THR A 81 9.11 -5.75 -5.03
C THR A 81 9.65 -4.40 -5.50
N GLN A 82 8.90 -3.32 -5.26
CA GLN A 82 9.37 -1.97 -5.53
C GLN A 82 10.39 -1.55 -4.45
N PRO A 83 11.54 -0.92 -4.79
CA PRO A 83 12.63 -0.65 -3.84
C PRO A 83 12.24 0.00 -2.50
N PHE A 84 11.27 0.91 -2.53
CA PHE A 84 10.75 1.64 -1.36
C PHE A 84 9.80 0.83 -0.48
N PHE A 85 9.38 -0.38 -0.89
CA PHE A 85 8.68 -1.35 -0.04
C PHE A 85 9.63 -2.19 0.81
N LYS A 86 10.94 -2.12 0.53
CA LYS A 86 11.99 -2.81 1.27
C LYS A 86 12.74 -1.83 2.17
N ALA A 87 13.06 -2.24 3.39
CA ALA A 87 13.84 -1.42 4.31
C ALA A 87 15.26 -1.16 3.74
N PRO A 88 15.65 0.10 3.48
CA PRO A 88 16.97 0.41 2.93
C PRO A 88 18.06 0.14 3.96
N ARG A 89 19.22 -0.39 3.53
CA ARG A 89 20.37 -0.66 4.40
C ARG A 89 21.62 0.12 4.02
N SER A 90 21.56 0.93 2.97
CA SER A 90 22.65 1.83 2.55
C SER A 90 22.13 3.09 1.84
N ALA A 91 23.04 4.03 1.57
CA ALA A 91 22.71 5.22 0.78
C ALA A 91 22.31 4.86 -0.66
N GLU A 92 22.91 3.83 -1.24
CA GLU A 92 22.59 3.32 -2.57
C GLU A 92 21.16 2.76 -2.63
N ASP A 93 20.69 2.09 -1.57
CA ASP A 93 19.28 1.64 -1.49
C ASP A 93 18.30 2.82 -1.44
N LEU A 94 18.68 3.91 -0.77
CA LEU A 94 17.89 5.15 -0.76
C LEU A 94 17.87 5.82 -2.14
N VAL A 95 18.98 5.82 -2.87
CA VAL A 95 19.03 6.33 -4.26
C VAL A 95 18.12 5.50 -5.17
N LYS A 96 18.18 4.17 -5.08
CA LYS A 96 17.26 3.28 -5.83
C LYS A 96 15.80 3.55 -5.48
N SER A 97 15.49 3.74 -4.20
CA SER A 97 14.14 4.09 -3.74
C SER A 97 13.66 5.41 -4.34
N ARG A 98 14.51 6.45 -4.32
CA ARG A 98 14.23 7.75 -4.94
C ARG A 98 13.94 7.61 -6.43
N ASP A 99 14.77 6.87 -7.16
CA ASP A 99 14.62 6.67 -8.60
C ASP A 99 13.34 5.89 -8.94
N ALA A 100 13.00 4.87 -8.14
CA ALA A 100 11.78 4.09 -8.29
C ALA A 100 10.51 4.93 -8.04
N ILE A 101 10.50 5.74 -6.97
CA ILE A 101 9.42 6.69 -6.67
C ILE A 101 9.24 7.65 -7.85
N ALA A 102 10.33 8.27 -8.32
CA ALA A 102 10.28 9.21 -9.44
C ALA A 102 9.76 8.54 -10.72
N SER A 103 10.10 7.28 -10.96
CA SER A 103 9.64 6.53 -12.13
C SER A 103 8.13 6.27 -12.09
N TRP A 104 7.58 5.85 -10.95
CA TRP A 104 6.12 5.75 -10.79
C TRP A 104 5.41 7.09 -10.89
N GLN A 105 5.96 8.14 -10.28
CA GLN A 105 5.36 9.46 -10.37
C GLN A 105 5.30 9.99 -11.81
N ARG A 106 6.26 9.63 -12.68
CA ARG A 106 6.21 9.98 -14.10
C ARG A 106 5.05 9.35 -14.86
N ILE A 107 4.56 8.16 -14.47
CA ILE A 107 3.38 7.52 -15.08
C ILE A 107 2.12 8.38 -14.87
N GLY A 108 1.99 8.95 -13.67
CA GLY A 108 0.90 9.86 -13.30
C GLY A 108 1.22 11.34 -13.47
N TYR A 109 2.34 11.69 -14.12
CA TYR A 109 2.88 13.04 -14.26
C TYR A 109 2.95 13.86 -12.94
N GLY A 110 3.19 13.19 -11.82
CA GLY A 110 3.33 13.79 -10.49
C GLY A 110 2.01 14.17 -9.80
N TRP A 111 0.85 13.84 -10.38
CA TRP A 111 -0.45 14.23 -9.81
C TRP A 111 -0.97 13.28 -8.73
N GLN A 112 -0.46 12.04 -8.66
CA GLN A 112 -0.90 11.03 -7.69
C GLN A 112 -0.04 11.06 -6.41
N GLY A 113 -0.26 12.05 -5.55
CA GLY A 113 0.49 12.20 -4.29
C GLY A 113 0.19 11.17 -3.19
N ARG A 114 -0.67 10.18 -3.46
CA ARG A 114 -1.05 9.10 -2.55
C ARG A 114 -0.99 7.73 -3.24
N SER A 115 -0.11 7.54 -4.21
CA SER A 115 0.17 6.24 -4.83
C SER A 115 0.70 5.21 -3.80
N PRO A 116 0.74 3.90 -4.14
CA PRO A 116 1.07 2.85 -3.17
C PRO A 116 2.41 3.00 -2.43
N ASP A 117 3.42 3.56 -3.08
CA ASP A 117 4.72 3.88 -2.51
C ASP A 117 4.66 4.86 -1.34
N TYR A 118 3.65 5.74 -1.28
CA TYR A 118 3.55 6.71 -0.18
C TYR A 118 3.57 6.01 1.19
N LYS A 119 2.74 4.97 1.35
CA LYS A 119 2.65 4.23 2.62
C LYS A 119 3.69 3.12 2.75
N ALA A 120 4.42 2.80 1.68
CA ALA A 120 5.54 1.87 1.73
C ALA A 120 6.62 2.30 2.73
N SER A 121 6.80 3.61 2.95
CA SER A 121 7.66 4.16 4.02
C SER A 121 7.34 3.63 5.42
N PHE A 122 6.06 3.53 5.77
CA PHE A 122 5.61 2.98 7.05
C PHE A 122 5.82 1.46 7.11
N ILE A 123 5.53 0.77 6.02
CA ILE A 123 5.74 -0.68 5.92
C ILE A 123 7.23 -1.01 6.07
N ALA A 124 8.12 -0.28 5.38
CA ALA A 124 9.56 -0.43 5.49
C ALA A 124 10.05 -0.20 6.93
N SER A 125 9.45 0.74 7.67
CA SER A 125 9.77 0.94 9.09
C SER A 125 9.42 -0.27 9.96
N MET A 126 8.32 -0.97 9.67
CA MET A 126 7.97 -2.24 10.36
C MET A 126 9.00 -3.33 10.12
N GLY A 127 9.65 -3.35 8.94
CA GLY A 127 10.75 -4.27 8.65
C GLY A 127 12.10 -3.83 9.23
N ALA A 128 12.29 -2.51 9.40
CA ALA A 128 13.53 -1.93 9.91
C ALA A 128 13.66 -2.02 11.43
N ILE A 129 12.57 -1.76 12.16
CA ILE A 129 12.52 -1.69 13.64
C ILE A 129 11.28 -2.41 14.23
N PRO A 130 11.05 -3.69 13.89
CA PRO A 130 9.87 -4.44 14.34
C PRO A 130 9.73 -4.52 15.87
N GLU A 131 10.84 -4.53 16.60
CA GLU A 131 10.89 -4.58 18.07
C GLU A 131 10.24 -3.35 18.75
N PHE A 132 10.12 -2.22 18.03
CA PHE A 132 9.42 -1.03 18.53
C PHE A 132 7.96 -1.33 18.88
N PHE A 133 7.35 -2.34 18.26
CA PHE A 133 5.95 -2.70 18.45
C PHE A 133 5.70 -3.62 19.66
N GLY A 134 6.74 -4.01 20.43
CA GLY A 134 6.61 -4.77 21.68
C GLY A 134 5.89 -6.12 21.48
N GLU A 135 4.80 -6.36 22.21
CA GLU A 135 4.00 -7.59 22.07
C GLU A 135 3.44 -7.80 20.63
N TYR A 136 3.36 -6.73 19.83
CA TYR A 136 2.89 -6.76 18.45
C TYR A 136 4.01 -6.87 17.41
N GLU A 137 5.26 -7.11 17.81
CA GLU A 137 6.39 -7.32 16.90
C GLU A 137 6.08 -8.34 15.80
N GLY A 138 5.45 -9.47 16.17
CA GLY A 138 5.05 -10.50 15.21
C GLY A 138 4.13 -9.98 14.11
N ASN A 139 3.20 -9.07 14.46
CA ASN A 139 2.29 -8.44 13.51
C ASN A 139 3.04 -7.49 12.57
N ALA A 140 3.99 -6.70 13.09
CA ALA A 140 4.82 -5.81 12.28
C ALA A 140 5.62 -6.58 11.23
N ARG A 141 6.27 -7.69 11.64
CA ARG A 141 7.00 -8.58 10.73
C ARG A 141 6.09 -9.21 9.68
N ALA A 142 4.92 -9.70 10.08
CA ALA A 142 3.96 -10.31 9.17
C ALA A 142 3.44 -9.31 8.13
N TRP A 143 3.10 -8.09 8.55
CA TRP A 143 2.62 -7.04 7.64
C TRP A 143 3.71 -6.51 6.71
N TYR A 144 4.95 -6.38 7.20
CA TYR A 144 6.10 -6.06 6.36
C TYR A 144 6.27 -7.10 5.25
N LYS A 145 6.35 -8.39 5.60
CA LYS A 145 6.47 -9.49 4.65
C LYS A 145 5.34 -9.47 3.62
N LYS A 146 4.09 -9.50 4.10
CA LYS A 146 2.91 -9.60 3.24
C LYS A 146 2.79 -8.43 2.27
N THR A 147 3.02 -7.21 2.77
CA THR A 147 2.90 -6.00 1.94
C THR A 147 4.06 -5.84 0.97
N GLN A 148 5.28 -6.23 1.35
CA GLN A 148 6.41 -6.22 0.45
C GLN A 148 6.21 -7.21 -0.72
N GLU A 149 5.78 -8.44 -0.42
CA GLU A 149 5.60 -9.48 -1.44
C GLU A 149 4.45 -9.21 -2.41
N ASN A 150 3.36 -8.60 -1.93
CA ASN A 150 2.16 -8.37 -2.74
C ASN A 150 2.02 -6.92 -3.25
N LEU A 151 2.83 -5.99 -2.72
CA LEU A 151 2.71 -4.55 -2.97
C LEU A 151 1.29 -4.05 -2.64
N PHE A 152 0.85 -4.27 -1.40
CA PHE A 152 -0.48 -3.81 -0.99
C PHE A 152 -0.57 -2.28 -0.96
N TYR A 153 -1.72 -1.77 -1.39
CA TYR A 153 -2.00 -0.35 -1.41
C TYR A 153 -2.64 0.12 -0.10
N TRP A 154 -1.82 0.68 0.78
CA TRP A 154 -2.28 1.23 2.05
C TRP A 154 -2.48 2.74 1.97
N ASN A 155 -3.45 3.23 2.73
CA ASN A 155 -3.53 4.63 3.12
C ASN A 155 -3.55 4.74 4.66
N HIS A 156 -3.45 5.95 5.19
CA HIS A 156 -3.60 6.24 6.61
C HIS A 156 -4.73 7.24 6.86
N ALA A 157 -5.48 7.06 7.94
CA ALA A 157 -6.43 8.02 8.46
C ALA A 157 -5.99 8.39 9.88
N ILE A 158 -5.27 9.50 10.03
CA ILE A 158 -4.61 9.90 11.29
C ILE A 158 -5.17 11.21 11.83
N VAL A 159 -5.55 12.13 10.95
CA VAL A 159 -6.07 13.44 11.36
C VAL A 159 -7.47 13.23 11.93
N ASN A 160 -7.67 13.62 13.20
CA ASN A 160 -8.99 13.61 13.81
C ASN A 160 -9.96 14.54 13.04
N PRO A 161 -11.28 14.23 13.05
CA PRO A 161 -12.28 15.13 12.49
C PRO A 161 -12.13 16.57 13.04
N PRO A 162 -12.33 17.60 12.21
CA PRO A 162 -12.05 18.99 12.58
C PRO A 162 -13.16 19.61 13.46
N ILE A 163 -13.50 18.94 14.57
CA ILE A 163 -14.56 19.33 15.51
C ILE A 163 -13.91 19.67 16.84
N ASP A 164 -14.37 20.73 17.52
CA ASP A 164 -13.96 21.13 18.88
C ASP A 164 -12.45 21.06 19.12
N ARG A 165 -11.65 21.58 18.18
CA ARG A 165 -10.17 21.53 18.19
C ARG A 165 -9.51 22.18 19.42
N ASN A 166 -10.28 22.88 20.25
CA ASN A 166 -9.85 23.44 21.52
C ASN A 166 -9.92 22.45 22.69
N LYS A 167 -10.47 21.24 22.49
CA LYS A 167 -10.58 20.17 23.49
C LYS A 167 -9.58 19.04 23.22
N GLY A 168 -9.28 18.24 24.25
CA GLY A 168 -8.51 17.00 24.12
C GLY A 168 -9.33 15.87 23.48
N SER A 169 -8.67 14.89 22.87
CA SER A 169 -9.35 13.78 22.16
C SER A 169 -10.24 12.91 23.08
N SER A 170 -9.91 12.82 24.37
CA SER A 170 -10.73 12.12 25.36
C SER A 170 -12.03 12.86 25.71
N GLU A 171 -12.14 14.14 25.39
CA GLU A 171 -13.35 14.94 25.62
C GLU A 171 -14.33 14.91 24.45
N ILE A 172 -13.94 14.28 23.33
CA ILE A 172 -14.71 14.10 22.09
C ILE A 172 -14.61 12.65 21.61
N GLU A 173 -14.73 11.71 22.55
CA GLU A 173 -14.55 10.27 22.32
C GLU A 173 -15.61 9.69 21.36
N ASP A 174 -16.81 10.26 21.34
CA ASP A 174 -17.89 9.91 20.41
C ASP A 174 -17.56 10.20 18.94
N ILE A 175 -16.54 11.04 18.70
CA ILE A 175 -16.07 11.46 17.37
C ILE A 175 -14.74 10.80 17.02
N CYS A 176 -13.81 10.73 17.98
CA CYS A 176 -12.46 10.20 17.73
C CYS A 176 -12.44 8.67 17.71
N VAL A 177 -11.53 8.09 16.93
CA VAL A 177 -11.32 6.63 16.93
C VAL A 177 -10.89 6.19 18.33
N HIS A 178 -11.67 5.29 18.94
CA HIS A 178 -11.41 4.71 20.24
C HIS A 178 -11.76 3.22 20.24
N VAL A 179 -11.39 2.51 21.31
CA VAL A 179 -11.71 1.09 21.50
C VAL A 179 -13.03 0.97 22.25
N GLU A 180 -14.02 0.34 21.63
CA GLU A 180 -15.25 -0.12 22.30
C GLU A 180 -15.03 -1.53 22.87
N ARG A 181 -15.56 -1.81 24.07
CA ARG A 181 -15.45 -3.11 24.75
C ARG A 181 -16.67 -3.99 24.52
#